data_AF-A0A484K0W1-F1
#
_entry.id   AF-A0A484K0W1-F1
#
_cell.length_a   1.000
_cell.length_b   1.000
_cell.length_c   1.000
_cell.angle_alpha   90.00
_cell.angle_beta   90.00
_cell.angle_gamma   90.00
#
_symmetry.space_group_name_H-M   'P 1'
#
loop_
_entity.id
_entity.type
_entity.pdbx_description
1 polymer ?
#
loop_
_entity_poly.entity_id
_entity_poly.type
_entity_poly.pdbx_seq_one_letter_code
_entity_poly.pdbx_strand_id
1 'polypeptide(L)'
;MTVAFTSIIAIFIIERVDERKGTVSIIPLILAGVISILYWRFFDDLRPYAVIQFVPCIAIPLMAILMPPMYTHSVYWLWAAAFYLIAKIEEAADKPIYRWTHHVVSGHTLKHLCAAMVPVFLTLMLAKREIQTERKSLLHIWRTNRAKVKGNGAELESSECTYTNIPVED
;
A
#
# COMPACT_ATOMS: atom_id res chain seq x y z
N MET A 1 -8.86 1.65 16.74
CA MET A 1 -8.22 1.39 15.43
C MET A 1 -9.21 0.92 14.36
N THR A 2 -10.14 -0.01 14.64
CA THR A 2 -11.03 -0.61 13.62
C THR A 2 -11.78 0.40 12.75
N VAL A 3 -12.47 1.38 13.35
CA VAL A 3 -13.21 2.41 12.59
C VAL A 3 -12.29 3.19 11.64
N ALA A 4 -11.08 3.55 12.10
CA ALA A 4 -10.11 4.26 11.27
C ALA A 4 -9.66 3.41 10.06
N PHE A 5 -9.37 2.13 10.26
CA PHE A 5 -8.96 1.23 9.18
C PHE A 5 -10.09 0.95 8.19
N THR A 6 -11.31 0.74 8.66
CA THR A 6 -12.48 0.57 7.77
C THR A 6 -12.76 1.84 6.97
N SER A 7 -12.56 3.03 7.56
CA SER A 7 -12.68 4.30 6.85
C SER A 7 -11.60 4.49 5.79
N ILE A 8 -10.35 4.08 6.06
CA ILE A 8 -9.26 4.13 5.07
C ILE A 8 -9.60 3.28 3.84
N ILE A 9 -10.16 2.08 4.04
CA ILE A 9 -10.60 1.23 2.92
C ILE A 9 -11.73 1.88 2.12
N ALA A 10 -12.70 2.49 2.79
CA ALA A 10 -13.78 3.18 2.09
C ALA A 10 -13.24 4.35 1.25
N ILE A 11 -12.31 5.15 1.79
CA ILE A 11 -11.63 6.23 1.05
C ILE A 11 -10.86 5.66 -0.15
N PHE A 12 -10.20 4.52 0.02
CA PHE A 12 -9.50 3.85 -1.07
C PHE A 12 -10.45 3.40 -2.19
N ILE A 13 -11.63 2.87 -1.83
CA ILE A 13 -12.68 2.49 -2.80
C ILE A 13 -13.21 3.73 -3.54
N ILE A 14 -13.40 4.86 -2.85
CA ILE A 14 -13.79 6.13 -3.47
C ILE A 14 -12.79 6.53 -4.56
N GLU A 15 -11.49 6.44 -4.27
CA GLU A 15 -10.44 6.83 -5.21
C GLU A 15 -10.26 5.86 -6.38
N ARG A 16 -10.42 4.55 -6.17
CA ARG A 16 -10.11 3.54 -7.19
C ARG A 16 -11.30 3.06 -8.00
N VAL A 17 -12.52 3.14 -7.45
CA VAL A 17 -13.73 2.61 -8.11
C VAL A 17 -14.56 3.76 -8.62
N ASP A 18 -15.21 4.48 -7.71
CA ASP A 18 -16.15 5.55 -8.01
C ASP A 18 -16.57 6.26 -6.71
N GLU A 19 -16.84 7.56 -6.78
CA GLU A 19 -17.28 8.35 -5.62
C GLU A 19 -18.59 7.83 -5.02
N ARG A 20 -19.57 7.48 -5.86
CA ARG A 20 -20.89 7.04 -5.40
C ARG A 20 -20.82 5.68 -4.74
N LYS A 21 -20.14 4.73 -5.39
CA LYS A 21 -19.95 3.36 -4.85
C LYS A 21 -19.10 3.37 -3.58
N GLY A 22 -18.05 4.20 -3.54
CA GLY A 22 -17.21 4.34 -2.37
C GLY A 22 -17.94 4.96 -1.18
N THR A 23 -18.75 6.00 -1.41
CA THR A 23 -19.56 6.61 -0.34
C THR A 23 -20.57 5.63 0.25
N VAL A 24 -21.26 4.87 -0.62
CA VAL A 24 -22.19 3.81 -0.18
C VAL A 24 -21.46 2.71 0.60
N SER A 25 -20.18 2.44 0.27
CA SER A 25 -19.38 1.42 0.96
C SER A 25 -18.99 1.79 2.40
N ILE A 26 -19.01 3.07 2.78
CA ILE A 26 -18.64 3.50 4.15
C ILE A 26 -19.53 2.82 5.20
N ILE A 27 -20.85 2.82 4.98
CA ILE A 27 -21.83 2.27 5.91
C ILE A 27 -21.60 0.77 6.17
N PRO A 28 -21.57 -0.12 5.15
CA PRO A 28 -21.37 -1.54 5.39
C PRO A 28 -19.98 -1.85 5.95
N LEU A 29 -18.94 -1.10 5.60
CA LEU A 29 -17.59 -1.32 6.15
C LEU A 29 -17.51 -0.97 7.65
N ILE A 30 -18.05 0.18 8.06
CA ILE A 30 -18.09 0.56 9.47
C ILE A 30 -18.97 -0.43 10.25
N LEU A 31 -20.14 -0.78 9.71
CA LEU A 31 -21.05 -1.73 10.35
C LEU A 31 -20.39 -3.10 10.50
N ALA A 32 -19.69 -3.61 9.49
CA ALA A 32 -18.93 -4.85 9.57
C ALA A 32 -17.87 -4.77 10.69
N GLY A 33 -17.15 -3.63 10.78
CA GLY A 33 -16.21 -3.37 11.86
C GLY A 33 -16.86 -3.46 13.25
N VAL A 34 -18.00 -2.79 13.46
CA VAL A 34 -18.74 -2.82 14.72
C VAL A 34 -19.27 -4.21 15.03
N ILE A 35 -19.89 -4.88 14.05
CA ILE A 35 -20.42 -6.25 14.18
C ILE A 35 -19.29 -7.22 14.57
N SER A 36 -18.09 -7.08 14.01
CA SER A 36 -16.97 -7.96 14.39
C SER A 36 -16.57 -7.83 15.86
N ILE A 37 -16.64 -6.61 16.41
CA ILE A 37 -16.34 -6.35 17.82
C ILE A 37 -17.45 -6.90 18.71
N LEU A 38 -18.71 -6.68 18.33
CA LEU A 38 -19.87 -7.24 19.04
C LEU A 38 -19.82 -8.77 19.03
N TYR A 39 -19.52 -9.38 17.89
CA TYR A 39 -19.38 -10.81 17.76
C TYR A 39 -18.29 -11.36 18.67
N TRP A 40 -17.11 -10.74 18.68
CA TRP A 40 -16.06 -11.09 19.62
C TRP A 40 -16.53 -10.96 21.08
N ARG A 41 -17.28 -9.91 21.41
CA ARG A 41 -17.79 -9.70 22.77
C ARG A 41 -18.79 -10.78 23.23
N PHE A 42 -19.62 -11.30 22.32
CA PHE A 42 -20.66 -12.29 22.66
C PHE A 42 -20.18 -13.74 22.55
N PHE A 43 -19.34 -14.05 21.58
CA PHE A 43 -18.94 -15.42 21.24
C PHE A 43 -17.47 -15.72 21.60
N ASP A 44 -16.73 -14.73 22.10
CA ASP A 44 -15.30 -14.79 22.43
C ASP A 44 -14.40 -15.28 21.27
N ASP A 45 -14.88 -15.10 20.04
CA ASP A 45 -14.16 -15.45 18.82
C ASP A 45 -13.63 -14.19 18.12
N LEU A 46 -12.31 -14.09 18.11
CA LEU A 46 -11.56 -12.95 17.56
C LEU A 46 -11.35 -13.04 16.03
N ARG A 47 -11.62 -14.19 15.41
CA ARG A 47 -11.31 -14.42 13.99
C ARG A 47 -11.98 -13.40 13.06
N PRO A 48 -13.28 -13.06 13.20
CA PRO A 48 -13.92 -12.08 12.31
C PRO A 48 -13.28 -10.69 12.44
N TYR A 49 -12.93 -10.29 13.66
CA TYR A 49 -12.23 -9.03 13.91
C TYR A 49 -10.84 -9.01 13.27
N ALA A 50 -10.10 -10.11 13.37
CA ALA A 50 -8.79 -10.25 12.73
C ALA A 50 -8.92 -10.12 11.20
N VAL A 51 -9.89 -10.79 10.59
CA VAL A 51 -10.14 -10.70 9.14
C VAL A 51 -10.35 -9.25 8.71
N ILE A 52 -11.23 -8.50 9.39
CA ILE A 52 -11.50 -7.09 9.07
C ILE A 52 -10.24 -6.22 9.22
N GLN A 53 -9.32 -6.57 10.10
CA GLN A 53 -8.09 -5.80 10.30
C GLN A 53 -6.92 -6.19 9.38
N PHE A 54 -6.82 -7.44 8.94
CA PHE A 54 -5.70 -7.91 8.12
C PHE A 54 -6.00 -7.90 6.62
N VAL A 55 -7.26 -8.09 6.21
CA VAL A 55 -7.66 -7.99 4.78
C VAL A 55 -7.25 -6.65 4.16
N PRO A 56 -7.47 -5.49 4.82
CA PRO A 56 -7.00 -4.19 4.35
C PRO A 56 -5.51 -4.11 4.02
N CYS A 57 -4.65 -4.78 4.82
CA CYS A 57 -3.20 -4.76 4.63
C CYS A 57 -2.77 -5.38 3.30
N ILE A 58 -3.55 -6.31 2.75
CA ILE A 58 -3.29 -6.98 1.47
C ILE A 58 -4.09 -6.33 0.35
N ALA A 59 -5.35 -6.00 0.61
CA ALA A 59 -6.26 -5.44 -0.39
C ALA A 59 -5.77 -4.09 -0.93
N ILE A 60 -5.34 -3.17 -0.05
CA ILE A 60 -4.87 -1.83 -0.45
C ILE A 60 -3.68 -1.93 -1.42
N PRO A 61 -2.54 -2.58 -1.10
CA PRO A 61 -1.41 -2.62 -2.02
C PRO A 61 -1.74 -3.38 -3.31
N LEU A 62 -2.50 -4.48 -3.23
CA LEU A 62 -2.88 -5.27 -4.39
C LEU A 62 -3.72 -4.46 -5.39
N MET A 63 -4.78 -3.83 -4.90
CA MET A 63 -5.62 -2.95 -5.71
C MET A 63 -4.85 -1.70 -6.16
N ALA A 64 -3.93 -1.19 -5.33
CA ALA A 64 -3.14 -0.02 -5.67
C ALA A 64 -2.26 -0.26 -6.91
N ILE A 65 -1.73 -1.48 -7.02
CA ILE A 65 -0.87 -1.95 -8.11
C ILE A 65 -1.70 -2.31 -9.36
N LEU A 66 -2.80 -3.06 -9.19
CA LEU A 66 -3.60 -3.61 -10.29
C LEU A 66 -4.50 -2.57 -10.97
N MET A 67 -5.14 -1.70 -10.18
CA MET A 67 -6.16 -0.79 -10.69
C MET A 67 -5.55 0.54 -11.14
N PRO A 68 -6.02 1.16 -12.24
CA PRO A 68 -5.60 2.51 -12.59
C PRO A 68 -6.13 3.51 -11.55
N PRO A 69 -5.30 4.45 -11.06
CA PRO A 69 -5.76 5.48 -10.13
C PRO A 69 -6.59 6.55 -10.86
N MET A 70 -7.54 7.15 -10.15
CA MET A 70 -8.33 8.29 -10.65
C MET A 70 -7.58 9.63 -10.46
N TYR A 71 -6.71 9.70 -9.46
CA TYR A 71 -5.96 10.90 -9.10
C TYR A 71 -4.44 10.68 -9.22
N THR A 72 -3.72 11.79 -9.38
CA THR A 72 -2.25 11.79 -9.37
C THR A 72 -1.70 11.37 -8.00
N HIS A 73 -0.42 11.01 -7.95
CA HIS A 73 0.31 10.66 -6.73
C HIS A 73 -0.18 9.40 -5.99
N SER A 74 -0.83 8.46 -6.68
CA SER A 74 -1.32 7.23 -6.06
C SER A 74 -0.23 6.30 -5.49
N VAL A 75 1.06 6.62 -5.69
CA VAL A 75 2.19 5.98 -5.00
C VAL A 75 2.12 6.18 -3.49
N TYR A 76 1.50 7.26 -2.98
CA TYR A 76 1.33 7.46 -1.53
C TYR A 76 0.47 6.37 -0.88
N TRP A 77 -0.43 5.71 -1.63
CA TRP A 77 -1.15 4.55 -1.12
C TRP A 77 -0.26 3.34 -0.86
N LEU A 78 0.83 3.17 -1.62
CA LEU A 78 1.81 2.12 -1.36
C LEU A 78 2.62 2.44 -0.10
N TRP A 79 2.99 3.70 0.12
CA TRP A 79 3.63 4.14 1.36
C TRP A 79 2.71 3.96 2.57
N ALA A 80 1.44 4.38 2.46
CA ALA A 80 0.42 4.16 3.47
C ALA A 80 0.25 2.65 3.79
N ALA A 81 0.18 1.80 2.76
CA ALA A 81 0.09 0.35 2.94
C ALA A 81 1.34 -0.23 3.63
N ALA A 82 2.54 0.26 3.30
CA ALA A 82 3.78 -0.18 3.93
C ALA A 82 3.81 0.15 5.43
N PHE A 83 3.50 1.39 5.81
CA PHE A 83 3.43 1.79 7.23
C PHE A 83 2.35 1.04 8.00
N TYR A 84 1.22 0.76 7.34
CA TYR A 84 0.17 -0.05 7.95
C TYR A 84 0.62 -1.49 8.18
N LEU A 85 1.30 -2.11 7.22
CA LEU A 85 1.84 -3.46 7.36
C LEU A 85 2.88 -3.51 8.50
N ILE A 86 3.77 -2.52 8.57
CA ILE A 86 4.76 -2.39 9.65
C ILE A 86 4.06 -2.31 11.01
N ALA A 87 3.03 -1.47 11.15
CA ALA A 87 2.27 -1.38 12.40
C ALA A 87 1.66 -2.73 12.82
N LYS A 88 1.24 -3.56 11.85
CA LYS A 88 0.72 -4.91 12.14
C LYS A 88 1.79 -5.91 12.54
N ILE A 89 2.98 -5.81 11.95
CA ILE A 89 4.14 -6.61 12.37
C ILE A 89 4.54 -6.23 13.80
N GLU A 90 4.56 -4.94 14.13
CA GLU A 90 4.89 -4.45 15.48
C GLU A 90 3.87 -4.89 16.54
N GLU A 91 2.60 -4.94 16.18
CA GLU A 91 1.54 -5.49 17.04
C GLU A 91 1.76 -6.99 17.34
N ALA A 92 2.16 -7.77 16.34
CA ALA A 92 2.48 -9.19 16.52
C ALA A 92 3.81 -9.41 17.27
N ALA A 93 4.77 -8.51 17.07
CA ALA A 93 6.11 -8.53 17.65
C ALA A 93 6.22 -7.75 18.96
N ASP A 94 5.11 -7.50 19.66
CA ASP A 94 5.09 -6.64 20.85
C ASP A 94 6.08 -7.08 21.94
N LYS A 95 5.99 -8.35 22.36
CA LYS A 95 6.88 -8.96 23.36
C LYS A 95 8.35 -8.99 22.93
N PRO A 96 8.71 -9.47 21.71
CA PRO A 96 10.11 -9.47 21.29
C PRO A 96 10.69 -8.05 21.16
N ILE A 97 9.91 -7.07 20.65
CA ILE A 97 10.33 -5.67 20.60
C ILE A 97 10.61 -5.15 22.01
N TYR A 98 9.68 -5.34 22.94
CA TYR A 98 9.81 -4.86 24.32
C TYR A 98 11.02 -5.44 25.05
N ARG A 99 11.32 -6.73 24.83
CA ARG A 99 12.50 -7.39 25.40
C ARG A 99 13.80 -6.84 24.78
N TRP A 100 13.81 -6.60 23.47
CA TRP A 100 15.00 -6.13 22.76
C TRP A 100 15.32 -4.67 23.06
N THR A 101 14.31 -3.83 23.28
CA THR A 101 14.45 -2.42 23.65
C THR A 101 14.69 -2.21 25.15
N HIS A 102 15.08 -3.26 25.89
CA HIS A 102 15.31 -3.19 27.33
C HIS A 102 14.14 -2.61 28.13
N HIS A 103 12.90 -2.94 27.75
CA HIS A 103 11.67 -2.50 28.42
C HIS A 103 11.36 -1.00 28.29
N VAL A 104 12.01 -0.29 27.35
CA VAL A 104 11.79 1.15 27.12
C VAL A 104 10.63 1.41 26.15
N VAL A 105 10.54 0.62 25.06
CA VAL A 105 9.55 0.83 23.99
C VAL A 105 8.85 -0.49 23.66
N SER A 106 7.52 -0.49 23.66
CA SER A 106 6.70 -1.67 23.29
C SER A 106 6.37 -1.67 21.79
N GLY A 107 6.03 -2.84 21.24
CA GLY A 107 5.49 -2.90 19.89
C GLY A 107 4.19 -2.11 19.77
N HIS A 108 3.37 -2.04 20.81
CA HIS A 108 2.18 -1.19 20.85
C HIS A 108 2.49 0.29 20.62
N THR A 109 3.50 0.83 21.32
CA THR A 109 3.88 2.24 21.12
C THR A 109 4.35 2.50 19.69
N LEU A 110 5.14 1.58 19.13
CA LEU A 110 5.64 1.70 17.77
C LEU A 110 4.50 1.58 16.74
N LYS A 111 3.56 0.65 16.96
CA LYS A 111 2.38 0.47 16.11
C LYS A 111 1.58 1.75 15.98
N HIS A 112 1.42 2.49 17.07
CA HIS A 112 0.68 3.76 17.06
C HIS A 112 1.42 4.81 16.24
N LEU A 113 2.75 4.87 16.36
CA LEU A 113 3.59 5.78 15.58
C LEU A 113 3.52 5.46 14.08
N CYS A 114 3.68 4.19 13.70
CA CYS A 114 3.58 3.75 12.31
C CYS A 114 2.16 3.92 11.75
N ALA A 115 1.12 3.62 12.54
CA ALA A 115 -0.26 3.86 12.15
C ALA A 115 -0.57 5.36 11.97
N ALA A 116 0.06 6.26 12.72
CA ALA A 116 -0.11 7.70 12.58
C ALA A 116 0.49 8.25 11.27
N MET A 117 1.46 7.57 10.67
CA MET A 117 2.02 7.96 9.37
C MET A 117 1.05 7.74 8.21
N VAL A 118 0.13 6.78 8.33
CA VAL A 118 -0.87 6.48 7.31
C VAL A 118 -1.71 7.71 6.93
N PRO A 119 -2.42 8.39 7.86
CA PRO A 119 -3.15 9.60 7.53
C PRO A 119 -2.25 10.77 7.10
N VAL A 120 -0.99 10.83 7.52
CA VAL A 120 -0.04 11.87 7.05
C VAL A 120 0.20 11.73 5.55
N PHE A 121 0.54 10.53 5.07
CA PHE A 121 0.72 10.30 3.63
C PHE A 121 -0.56 10.54 2.83
N LEU A 122 -1.70 10.10 3.36
CA LEU A 122 -2.99 10.37 2.72
C LEU A 122 -3.29 11.87 2.67
N THR A 123 -2.99 12.63 3.72
CA THR A 123 -3.21 14.09 3.73
C THR A 123 -2.33 14.79 2.70
N LEU A 124 -1.05 14.41 2.61
CA LEU A 124 -0.14 14.93 1.57
C LEU A 124 -0.61 14.59 0.16
N MET A 125 -1.11 13.37 -0.05
CA MET A 125 -1.71 12.96 -1.31
C MET A 125 -2.95 13.80 -1.62
N LEU A 126 -3.87 13.95 -0.67
CA LEU A 126 -5.11 14.73 -0.83
C LEU A 126 -4.82 16.22 -1.10
N ALA A 127 -3.75 16.77 -0.53
CA ALA A 127 -3.35 18.16 -0.71
C ALA A 127 -2.70 18.42 -2.08
N LYS A 128 -2.03 17.42 -2.68
CA LYS A 128 -1.29 17.56 -3.95
C LYS A 128 -1.95 16.86 -5.13
N ARG A 129 -3.11 16.23 -4.93
CA ARG A 129 -3.77 15.46 -5.99
C ARG A 129 -4.41 16.37 -7.02
N GLU A 130 -4.29 15.94 -8.27
CA GLU A 130 -5.01 16.47 -9.42
C GLU A 130 -5.71 15.32 -10.14
N ILE A 131 -6.71 15.62 -10.97
CA ILE A 131 -7.42 14.61 -11.76
C ILE A 131 -6.47 14.06 -12.81
N GLN A 132 -6.26 12.75 -12.83
CA GLN A 132 -5.39 12.12 -13.80
C GLN A 132 -6.16 11.87 -15.10
N THR A 133 -5.79 12.61 -16.15
CA THR A 133 -6.44 12.56 -17.48
C THR A 133 -6.16 11.27 -18.23
N GLU A 134 -5.00 10.64 -18.00
CA GLU A 134 -4.63 9.36 -18.60
C GLU A 134 -4.57 8.23 -17.56
N ARG A 135 -5.58 7.34 -17.57
CA ARG A 135 -5.70 6.24 -16.61
C ARG A 135 -4.77 5.07 -16.96
N LYS A 136 -3.53 5.11 -16.47
CA LYS A 136 -2.58 3.99 -16.55
C LYS A 136 -2.38 3.36 -15.17
N SER A 137 -2.42 2.03 -15.09
CA SER A 137 -2.10 1.31 -13.85
C SER A 137 -0.60 1.35 -13.55
N LEU A 138 -0.25 1.26 -12.27
CA LEU A 138 1.17 1.22 -11.85
C LEU A 138 1.90 0.02 -12.46
N LEU A 139 1.23 -1.13 -12.58
CA LEU A 139 1.78 -2.29 -13.29
C LEU A 139 2.12 -1.99 -14.74
N HIS A 140 1.24 -1.28 -15.44
CA HIS A 140 1.47 -0.93 -16.84
C HIS A 140 2.70 -0.02 -16.96
N ILE A 141 2.77 1.03 -16.12
CA ILE A 141 3.91 1.98 -16.09
C ILE A 141 5.22 1.25 -15.77
N TRP A 142 5.23 0.38 -14.77
CA TRP A 142 6.43 -0.38 -14.40
C TRP A 142 6.84 -1.36 -15.49
N ARG A 143 5.88 -2.01 -16.16
CA ARG A 143 6.15 -2.92 -17.27
C ARG A 143 6.73 -2.18 -18.48
N THR A 144 6.20 -1.02 -18.85
CA THR A 144 6.72 -0.22 -19.97
C THR A 144 8.12 0.32 -19.65
N ASN A 145 8.35 0.79 -18.42
CA ASN A 145 9.67 1.25 -18.00
C ASN A 145 10.70 0.11 -18.01
N ARG A 146 10.34 -1.07 -17.50
CA ARG A 146 11.21 -2.25 -17.53
C ARG A 146 11.52 -2.70 -18.96
N ALA A 147 10.55 -2.64 -19.88
CA ALA A 147 10.76 -2.94 -21.30
C ALA A 147 11.69 -1.91 -21.97
N LYS A 148 11.52 -0.62 -21.65
CA LYS A 148 12.38 0.46 -22.16
C LYS A 148 13.83 0.33 -21.67
N VAL A 149 14.03 0.04 -20.38
CA VAL A 149 15.37 -0.21 -19.81
C VAL A 149 16.04 -1.42 -20.48
N LYS A 150 15.29 -2.50 -20.71
CA LYS A 150 15.80 -3.68 -21.41
C LYS A 150 16.16 -3.39 -22.87
N GLY A 151 15.37 -2.55 -23.55
CA GLY A 151 15.64 -2.10 -24.92
C GLY A 151 16.92 -1.25 -25.01
N ASN A 152 17.05 -0.25 -24.15
CA ASN A 152 18.26 0.60 -24.10
C ASN A 152 19.52 -0.20 -23.74
N GLY A 153 19.42 -1.21 -22.87
CA GLY A 153 20.54 -2.10 -22.55
C GLY A 153 21.01 -2.93 -23.75
N ALA A 154 20.08 -3.47 -24.54
CA ALA A 154 20.41 -4.22 -25.76
C ALA A 154 20.99 -3.34 -26.87
N GLU A 155 20.53 -2.09 -26.98
CA GLU A 155 21.07 -1.12 -27.95
C GLU A 155 22.51 -0.69 -27.59
N LEU A 156 22.81 -0.52 -26.30
CA LEU A 156 24.16 -0.25 -25.79
C LEU A 156 25.12 -1.46 -26.00
N GLU A 157 24.68 -2.68 -25.72
CA GLU A 157 25.48 -3.89 -25.99
C GLU A 157 25.77 -4.08 -27.50
N SER A 158 24.81 -3.74 -28.38
CA SER A 158 25.03 -3.77 -29.84
C SER A 158 26.02 -2.69 -30.33
N SER A 159 26.13 -1.58 -29.60
CA SER A 159 27.02 -0.47 -29.93
C SER A 159 28.45 -0.70 -29.42
N GLU A 160 28.64 -1.40 -28.30
CA GLU A 160 29.96 -1.80 -27.79
C GLU A 160 30.61 -2.95 -28.59
N CYS A 161 29.82 -3.83 -29.24
CA CYS A 161 30.35 -4.95 -30.02
C CYS A 161 30.90 -4.59 -31.42
N THR A 162 30.92 -3.32 -31.83
CA THR A 162 31.32 -2.91 -33.19
C THR A 162 32.66 -2.15 -33.22
N TYR A 163 33.68 -2.54 -32.46
CA TYR A 163 35.07 -2.07 -32.72
C TYR A 163 36.10 -3.08 -32.23
N THR A 164 36.57 -3.96 -33.11
CA THR A 164 38.00 -4.35 -33.26
C THR A 164 38.14 -5.42 -34.34
N ASN A 165 38.50 -5.02 -35.55
CA ASN A 165 39.20 -5.84 -36.52
C ASN A 165 39.93 -4.89 -37.47
N ILE A 166 41.12 -4.45 -37.06
CA ILE A 166 42.12 -3.88 -37.99
C ILE A 166 43.19 -4.97 -38.12
N PRO A 167 43.37 -5.58 -39.31
CA PRO A 167 44.49 -6.48 -39.53
C PRO A 167 45.79 -5.65 -39.59
N VAL A 168 46.78 -6.08 -38.83
CA VAL A 168 48.16 -5.60 -38.92
C VAL A 168 48.76 -6.26 -40.16
N GLU A 169 49.12 -5.46 -41.17
CA GLU A 169 49.96 -5.91 -42.29
C GLU A 169 51.43 -5.80 -41.86
N ASP A 170 52.17 -6.90 -42.07
CA ASP A 170 53.62 -7.04 -41.86
C ASP A 170 54.46 -6.28 -42.90
#